data_AF-A0AAN9M1Q3-F1
#
_entry.id   AF-A0AAN9M1Q3-F1
#
_cell.length_a   1.000
_cell.length_b   1.000
_cell.length_c   1.000
_cell.angle_alpha   90.00
_cell.angle_beta   90.00
_cell.angle_gamma   90.00
#
_symmetry.space_group_name_H-M   'P 1'
#
loop_
_entity.id
_entity.type
_entity.pdbx_description
1 polymer ?
#
loop_
_entity_poly.entity_id
_entity_poly.type
_entity_poly.pdbx_seq_one_letter_code
_entity_poly.pdbx_strand_id
1 'polypeptide(L)'
;MALETLLIKVKTAISSSFDSVPPKLLKKKPSFKSKQNVGVLAFEIAGVMSKLLHLWQSLSDATIIRIRNDAVNLEGVRKIISNDESFLLGLACAEFAESLRLVSNSVSRLSGRCEDPNLRSFHRAFLEFTDSGRDPNGWALSGPKETEAKLKKMERYVTVTATLYREMEELSVLETGFRKALSHCNNGDGNDGCFVGKDQQKVYELQQKIFWQKQEVKDLKERSLWSRSFDSVVILLVRFSFTVLARIKVVFGIGHCVPCLSRTLSAPAAVYPSDQNPNDIVSESLESYKLDEDNSNKEGNLGSGFFESNSKLLRPPPSTLGAAALALHYANLIIVMEKMIKSPHLVGVDARDDLYGMLPSSIRWALRGRLKGVGFCASDPVLAGEWRDALGRILGWLSPLAHNMIKWQNERSFEHHNLVPKTNVLLLQTLFFANKDKTEAAITELLVGLNYIWRFEREMTAKAFFECANSNAFLKLHKPS
;
A
#
# COMPACT_ATOMS: atom_id res chain seq x y z
N MET A 1 -20.23 31.99 -66.90
CA MET A 1 -19.23 32.89 -67.51
C MET A 1 -18.84 34.10 -66.63
N ALA A 2 -19.70 34.63 -65.74
CA ALA A 2 -19.34 35.77 -64.87
C ALA A 2 -18.74 35.41 -63.49
N LEU A 3 -18.86 34.14 -63.05
CA LEU A 3 -18.30 33.67 -61.76
C LEU A 3 -16.81 33.29 -61.85
N GLU A 4 -16.36 32.80 -63.01
CA GLU A 4 -14.96 32.43 -63.23
C GLU A 4 -14.05 33.65 -63.35
N THR A 5 -14.56 34.77 -63.88
CA THR A 5 -13.86 36.05 -63.97
C THR A 5 -13.63 36.72 -62.61
N LEU A 6 -14.48 36.42 -61.61
CA LEU A 6 -14.31 36.88 -60.23
C LEU A 6 -13.24 36.06 -59.48
N LEU A 7 -13.21 34.74 -59.68
CA LEU A 7 -12.20 33.86 -59.07
C LEU A 7 -10.78 34.13 -59.58
N ILE A 8 -10.62 34.48 -60.87
CA ILE A 8 -9.31 34.82 -61.44
C ILE A 8 -8.80 36.17 -60.92
N LYS A 9 -9.67 37.16 -60.70
CA LYS A 9 -9.30 38.46 -60.12
C LYS A 9 -8.92 38.38 -58.64
N VAL A 10 -9.58 37.52 -57.86
CA VAL A 10 -9.21 37.30 -56.45
C VAL A 10 -7.87 36.55 -56.34
N LYS A 11 -7.62 35.57 -57.23
CA LYS A 11 -6.37 34.81 -57.25
C LYS A 11 -5.15 35.64 -57.67
N THR A 12 -5.33 36.63 -58.55
CA THR A 12 -4.26 37.56 -58.96
C THR A 12 -3.99 38.66 -57.94
N ALA A 13 -5.00 39.10 -57.17
CA ALA A 13 -4.81 40.07 -56.09
C ALA A 13 -4.05 39.52 -54.87
N ILE A 14 -4.08 38.19 -54.65
CA ILE A 14 -3.36 37.54 -53.53
C ILE A 14 -1.89 37.24 -53.90
N SER A 15 -1.57 37.13 -55.20
CA SER A 15 -0.23 36.79 -55.67
C SER A 15 0.74 37.99 -55.77
N SER A 16 0.27 39.23 -55.66
CA SER A 16 1.09 40.45 -55.81
C SER A 16 1.35 41.22 -54.52
N SER A 17 1.01 40.67 -53.34
CA SER A 17 1.20 41.35 -52.05
C SER A 17 2.47 40.95 -51.28
N PHE A 18 3.34 40.13 -51.86
CA PHE A 18 4.64 39.81 -51.26
C PHE A 18 5.77 40.43 -52.07
N ASP A 19 5.96 41.74 -51.89
CA ASP A 19 7.24 42.38 -52.18
C ASP A 19 7.84 42.97 -50.91
N SER A 20 9.12 42.67 -50.78
CA SER A 20 10.00 42.79 -49.63
C SER A 20 10.29 44.22 -49.16
N VAL A 21 10.22 44.45 -47.85
CA VAL A 21 10.84 45.60 -47.16
C VAL A 21 11.92 45.09 -46.20
N PRO A 22 13.16 45.63 -46.20
CA PRO A 22 14.28 45.09 -45.43
C PRO A 22 14.19 45.43 -43.92
N PRO A 23 14.80 44.63 -43.03
CA PRO A 23 14.53 44.70 -41.59
C PRO A 23 15.33 45.81 -40.91
N LYS A 24 14.64 46.81 -40.34
CA LYS A 24 15.23 47.70 -39.32
C LYS A 24 15.17 47.02 -37.95
N LEU A 25 16.34 47.00 -37.31
CA LEU A 25 16.65 46.50 -35.96
C LEU A 25 15.57 46.82 -34.93
N LEU A 26 14.72 45.83 -34.63
CA LEU A 26 13.91 45.81 -33.41
C LEU A 26 14.47 44.72 -32.48
N LYS A 27 14.95 45.19 -31.33
CA LYS A 27 15.44 44.38 -30.21
C LYS A 27 14.45 43.26 -29.90
N LYS A 28 14.90 42.00 -30.03
CA LYS A 28 14.18 40.81 -29.57
C LYS A 28 13.83 40.98 -28.08
N LYS A 29 12.53 41.05 -27.76
CA LYS A 29 12.03 40.74 -26.42
C LYS A 29 12.44 39.31 -26.06
N PRO A 30 12.80 39.02 -24.80
CA PRO A 30 13.17 37.67 -24.39
C PRO A 30 11.98 36.73 -24.59
N SER A 31 12.25 35.57 -25.19
CA SER A 31 11.28 34.50 -25.36
C SER A 31 10.70 34.11 -24.01
N PHE A 32 9.39 34.24 -23.83
CA PHE A 32 8.68 33.50 -22.79
C PHE A 32 8.95 32.02 -23.04
N LYS A 33 9.83 31.41 -22.24
CA LYS A 33 9.92 29.95 -22.19
C LYS A 33 8.52 29.46 -21.81
N SER A 34 7.88 28.69 -22.69
CA SER A 34 6.59 28.09 -22.38
C SER A 34 6.79 27.22 -21.14
N LYS A 35 6.08 27.53 -20.05
CA LYS A 35 6.11 26.74 -18.82
C LYS A 35 5.89 25.27 -19.20
N GLN A 36 6.84 24.40 -18.83
CA GLN A 36 6.71 22.99 -19.12
C GLN A 36 5.56 22.43 -18.26
N ASN A 37 4.52 21.97 -18.92
CA ASN A 37 3.41 21.29 -18.26
C ASN A 37 3.81 19.84 -17.95
N VAL A 38 3.15 19.27 -16.94
CA VAL A 38 3.38 17.90 -16.46
C VAL A 38 3.12 16.86 -17.56
N GLY A 39 2.05 17.03 -18.36
CA GLY A 39 1.71 16.11 -19.45
C GLY A 39 1.46 14.67 -18.97
N VAL A 40 2.06 13.68 -19.66
CA VAL A 40 1.91 12.24 -19.37
C VAL A 40 2.29 11.86 -17.93
N LEU A 41 3.23 12.61 -17.31
CA LEU A 41 3.61 12.39 -15.91
C LEU A 41 2.47 12.64 -14.92
N ALA A 42 1.35 13.20 -15.37
CA ALA A 42 0.17 13.42 -14.54
C ALA A 42 -0.30 12.14 -13.85
N PHE A 43 -0.23 10.99 -14.54
CA PHE A 43 -0.64 9.71 -13.99
C PHE A 43 0.30 9.21 -12.89
N GLU A 44 1.62 9.35 -13.07
CA GLU A 44 2.61 9.01 -12.04
C GLU A 44 2.44 9.93 -10.82
N ILE A 45 2.28 11.23 -11.06
CA ILE A 45 2.06 12.22 -10.01
C ILE A 45 0.76 11.95 -9.26
N ALA A 46 -0.32 11.56 -9.94
CA ALA A 46 -1.57 11.15 -9.28
C ALA A 46 -1.33 9.94 -8.37
N GLY A 47 -0.48 8.99 -8.77
CA GLY A 47 -0.04 7.89 -7.92
C GLY A 47 0.73 8.35 -6.67
N VAL A 48 1.66 9.30 -6.81
CA VAL A 48 2.39 9.90 -5.68
C VAL A 48 1.44 10.65 -4.73
N MET A 49 0.50 11.43 -5.27
CA MET A 49 -0.54 12.12 -4.51
C MET A 49 -1.41 11.13 -3.74
N SER A 50 -1.85 10.06 -4.38
CA SER A 50 -2.66 9.00 -3.77
C SER A 50 -1.93 8.32 -2.60
N LYS A 51 -0.63 8.04 -2.75
CA LYS A 51 0.21 7.48 -1.66
C LYS A 51 0.36 8.43 -0.49
N LEU A 52 0.53 9.73 -0.75
CA LEU A 52 0.55 10.76 0.31
C LEU A 52 -0.78 10.85 1.05
N LEU A 53 -1.89 10.87 0.32
CA LEU A 53 -3.25 10.90 0.90
C LEU A 53 -3.48 9.70 1.82
N HIS A 54 -3.14 8.50 1.33
CA HIS A 54 -3.26 7.28 2.12
C HIS A 54 -2.39 7.35 3.37
N LEU A 55 -1.10 7.71 3.23
CA LEU A 55 -0.19 7.83 4.36
C LEU A 55 -0.69 8.81 5.43
N TRP A 56 -1.27 9.93 5.01
CA TRP A 56 -1.91 10.88 5.93
C TRP A 56 -3.11 10.27 6.65
N GLN A 57 -3.99 9.57 5.94
CA GLN A 57 -5.15 8.89 6.53
C GLN A 57 -4.72 7.78 7.51
N SER A 58 -3.66 7.02 7.21
CA SER A 58 -3.08 6.01 8.09
C SER A 58 -2.46 6.60 9.37
N LEU A 59 -2.13 7.90 9.38
CA LEU A 59 -1.61 8.64 10.54
C LEU A 59 -2.69 9.43 11.31
N SER A 60 -3.97 9.15 11.03
CA SER A 60 -5.11 9.69 11.79
C SER A 60 -5.08 9.22 13.26
N ASP A 61 -5.55 10.06 14.18
CA ASP A 61 -5.56 9.74 15.62
C ASP A 61 -6.23 8.40 15.92
N ALA A 62 -7.37 8.12 15.28
CA ALA A 62 -8.07 6.84 15.41
C ALA A 62 -7.20 5.64 15.00
N THR A 63 -6.46 5.77 13.89
CA THR A 63 -5.58 4.68 13.42
C THR A 63 -4.38 4.50 14.34
N ILE A 64 -3.81 5.59 14.85
CA ILE A 64 -2.69 5.55 15.80
C ILE A 64 -3.09 4.90 17.13
N ILE A 65 -4.27 5.26 17.66
CA ILE A 65 -4.82 4.63 18.87
C ILE A 65 -4.98 3.13 18.64
N ARG A 66 -5.53 2.72 17.49
CA ARG A 66 -5.67 1.31 17.12
C ARG A 66 -4.32 0.60 16.99
N ILE A 67 -3.29 1.24 16.43
CA ILE A 67 -1.95 0.64 16.35
C ILE A 67 -1.39 0.41 17.76
N ARG A 68 -1.48 1.41 18.63
CA ARG A 68 -0.97 1.33 20.01
C ARG A 68 -1.73 0.31 20.86
N ASN A 69 -3.05 0.21 20.69
CA ASN A 69 -3.89 -0.62 21.56
C ASN A 69 -4.14 -2.02 21.01
N ASP A 70 -4.20 -2.22 19.69
CA ASP A 70 -4.61 -3.50 19.10
C ASP A 70 -3.45 -4.19 18.39
N ALA A 71 -2.66 -3.44 17.61
CA ALA A 71 -1.58 -4.03 16.81
C ALA A 71 -0.39 -4.47 17.68
N VAL A 72 0.02 -3.63 18.63
CA VAL A 72 1.12 -3.92 19.58
C VAL A 72 0.70 -4.96 20.63
N ASN A 73 -0.59 -5.05 20.94
CA ASN A 73 -1.13 -5.98 21.94
C ASN A 73 -1.60 -7.31 21.35
N LEU A 74 -1.47 -7.51 20.04
CA LEU A 74 -1.81 -8.77 19.41
C LEU A 74 -0.97 -9.89 20.03
N GLU A 75 -1.62 -10.93 20.55
CA GLU A 75 -0.96 -12.01 21.31
C GLU A 75 0.18 -12.65 20.52
N GLY A 76 -0.01 -12.87 19.22
CA GLY A 76 1.03 -13.44 18.36
C GLY A 76 2.23 -12.52 18.22
N VAL A 77 2.05 -11.20 18.08
CA VAL A 77 3.16 -10.24 18.01
C VAL A 77 4.02 -10.34 19.28
N ARG A 78 3.39 -10.37 20.46
CA ARG A 78 4.09 -10.50 21.73
C ARG A 78 4.83 -11.85 21.88
N LYS A 79 4.20 -12.95 21.44
CA LYS A 79 4.81 -14.29 21.55
C LYS A 79 6.01 -14.51 20.64
N ILE A 80 5.87 -14.19 19.35
CA ILE A 80 6.85 -14.57 18.33
C ILE A 80 7.71 -13.42 17.81
N ILE A 81 7.34 -12.15 18.00
CA ILE A 81 8.12 -10.99 17.53
C ILE A 81 8.89 -10.35 18.68
N SER A 82 8.21 -9.65 19.59
CA SER A 82 8.83 -8.98 20.75
C SER A 82 7.79 -8.61 21.80
N ASN A 83 8.18 -8.58 23.08
CA ASN A 83 7.36 -8.06 24.18
C ASN A 83 7.60 -6.58 24.46
N ASP A 84 8.60 -5.95 23.84
CA ASP A 84 8.93 -4.55 24.03
C ASP A 84 8.05 -3.65 23.15
N GLU A 85 7.13 -2.92 23.79
CA GLU A 85 6.22 -1.99 23.10
C GLU A 85 6.97 -0.86 22.38
N SER A 86 8.09 -0.38 22.95
CA SER A 86 8.86 0.71 22.36
C SER A 86 9.52 0.27 21.04
N PHE A 87 10.06 -0.96 21.02
CA PHE A 87 10.56 -1.59 19.81
C PHE A 87 9.46 -1.79 18.76
N LEU A 88 8.28 -2.29 19.15
CA LEU A 88 7.16 -2.51 18.23
C LEU A 88 6.62 -1.19 17.64
N LEU A 89 6.50 -0.14 18.45
CA LEU A 89 6.15 1.19 17.95
C LEU A 89 7.25 1.79 17.07
N GLY A 90 8.51 1.50 17.38
CA GLY A 90 9.64 1.80 16.50
C GLY A 90 9.46 1.16 15.12
N LEU A 91 9.09 -0.12 15.04
CA LEU A 91 8.82 -0.81 13.76
C LEU A 91 7.69 -0.15 12.98
N ALA A 92 6.60 0.22 13.65
CA ALA A 92 5.50 0.96 13.03
C ALA A 92 5.97 2.30 12.47
N CYS A 93 6.70 3.09 13.26
CA CYS A 93 7.27 4.36 12.83
C CYS A 93 8.18 4.17 11.61
N ALA A 94 9.04 3.16 11.64
CA ALA A 94 9.98 2.90 10.58
C ALA A 94 9.29 2.57 9.26
N GLU A 95 8.19 1.82 9.28
CA GLU A 95 7.40 1.54 8.07
C GLU A 95 6.75 2.80 7.49
N PHE A 96 6.22 3.69 8.33
CA PHE A 96 5.68 4.98 7.87
C PHE A 96 6.77 5.91 7.34
N ALA A 97 7.92 5.97 8.02
CA ALA A 97 9.08 6.74 7.58
C ALA A 97 9.58 6.23 6.22
N GLU A 98 9.70 4.92 6.04
CA GLU A 98 10.11 4.33 4.77
C GLU A 98 9.10 4.61 3.64
N SER A 99 7.81 4.49 3.93
CA SER A 99 6.75 4.86 2.98
C SER A 99 6.86 6.31 2.53
N LEU A 100 7.13 7.23 3.47
CA LEU A 100 7.35 8.64 3.15
C LEU A 100 8.65 8.85 2.37
N ARG A 101 9.72 8.13 2.70
CA ARG A 101 11.01 8.19 2.00
C ARG A 101 10.85 7.87 0.52
N LEU A 102 10.15 6.78 0.20
CA LEU A 102 9.86 6.37 -1.19
C LEU A 102 9.10 7.47 -1.95
N VAL A 103 8.06 8.03 -1.34
CA VAL A 103 7.31 9.15 -1.91
C VAL A 103 8.19 10.38 -2.12
N SER A 104 9.01 10.74 -1.12
CA SER A 104 9.90 11.90 -1.18
C SER A 104 10.96 11.75 -2.26
N ASN A 105 11.42 10.54 -2.56
CA ASN A 105 12.33 10.27 -3.67
C ASN A 105 11.66 10.55 -5.02
N SER A 106 10.39 10.16 -5.20
CA SER A 106 9.60 10.53 -6.38
C SER A 106 9.42 12.05 -6.49
N VAL A 107 9.11 12.74 -5.38
CA VAL A 107 8.99 14.20 -5.36
C VAL A 107 10.32 14.87 -5.70
N SER A 108 11.45 14.34 -5.20
CA SER A 108 12.79 14.84 -5.51
C SER A 108 13.09 14.78 -7.01
N ARG A 109 12.75 13.66 -7.66
CA ARG A 109 12.89 13.51 -9.12
C ARG A 109 12.03 14.51 -9.90
N LEU A 110 10.81 14.78 -9.44
CA LEU A 110 9.91 15.78 -10.06
C LEU A 110 10.42 17.20 -9.83
N SER A 111 10.97 17.48 -8.64
CA SER A 111 11.45 18.81 -8.26
C SER A 111 12.62 19.30 -9.11
N GLY A 112 13.42 18.39 -9.67
CA GLY A 112 14.47 18.74 -10.63
C GLY A 112 13.96 19.39 -11.92
N ARG A 113 12.66 19.24 -12.24
CA ARG A 113 12.00 19.85 -13.40
C ARG A 113 11.32 21.19 -13.11
N CYS A 114 11.33 21.65 -11.85
CA CYS A 114 10.76 22.93 -11.45
C CYS A 114 11.57 24.12 -12.00
N GLU A 115 10.95 25.28 -12.14
CA GLU A 115 11.64 26.54 -12.45
C GLU A 115 12.13 27.22 -11.16
N ASP A 116 11.41 27.05 -10.05
CA ASP A 116 11.75 27.60 -8.74
C ASP A 116 13.01 26.92 -8.14
N PRO A 117 14.08 27.68 -7.84
CA PRO A 117 15.31 27.14 -7.26
C PRO A 117 15.10 26.52 -5.86
N ASN A 118 14.16 27.04 -5.07
CA ASN A 118 13.86 26.49 -3.75
C ASN A 118 13.29 25.08 -3.87
N LEU A 119 12.36 24.88 -4.82
CA LEU A 119 11.77 23.56 -5.10
C LEU A 119 12.83 22.57 -5.59
N ARG A 120 13.76 22.98 -6.46
CA ARG A 120 14.86 22.11 -6.92
C ARG A 120 15.75 21.61 -5.78
N SER A 121 15.86 22.38 -4.70
CA SER A 121 16.61 22.02 -3.50
C SER A 121 15.82 21.17 -2.49
N PHE A 122 14.61 20.72 -2.86
CA PHE A 122 13.71 19.95 -1.99
C PHE A 122 14.40 18.79 -1.29
N HIS A 123 15.17 17.97 -2.02
CA HIS A 123 15.80 16.77 -1.44
C HIS A 123 16.68 17.13 -0.23
N ARG A 124 17.52 18.16 -0.37
CA ARG A 124 18.39 18.64 0.71
C ARG A 124 17.59 19.26 1.85
N ALA A 125 16.62 20.13 1.53
CA ALA A 125 15.77 20.78 2.53
C ALA A 125 14.94 19.76 3.33
N PHE A 126 14.48 18.68 2.67
CA PHE A 126 13.72 17.62 3.31
C PHE A 126 14.59 16.80 4.27
N LEU A 127 15.81 16.44 3.88
CA LEU A 127 16.77 15.76 4.79
C LEU A 127 17.18 16.66 5.97
N GLU A 128 17.42 17.93 5.72
CA GLU A 128 17.70 18.88 6.81
C GLU A 128 16.52 18.97 7.79
N PHE A 129 15.28 18.97 7.28
CA PHE A 129 14.08 18.92 8.11
C PHE A 129 13.92 17.58 8.85
N THR A 130 14.37 16.47 8.27
CA THR A 130 14.32 15.16 8.94
C THR A 130 15.25 15.09 10.13
N ASP A 131 16.42 15.71 10.04
CA ASP A 131 17.43 15.60 11.09
C ASP A 131 17.36 16.76 12.10
N SER A 132 17.14 18.00 11.62
CA SER A 132 17.14 19.20 12.49
C SER A 132 15.74 19.70 12.88
N GLY A 133 14.69 19.28 12.17
CA GLY A 133 13.33 19.82 12.34
C GLY A 133 13.14 21.26 11.86
N ARG A 134 14.17 21.90 11.28
CA ARG A 134 14.08 23.26 10.76
C ARG A 134 13.38 23.27 9.41
N ASP A 135 12.43 24.18 9.25
CA ASP A 135 11.73 24.43 7.99
C ASP A 135 11.93 25.90 7.57
N PRO A 136 13.05 26.23 6.92
CA PRO A 136 13.35 27.61 6.51
C PRO A 136 12.32 28.21 5.55
N ASN A 137 11.63 27.35 4.79
CA ASN A 137 10.70 27.77 3.75
C ASN A 137 9.23 27.76 4.20
N GLY A 138 8.93 27.34 5.44
CA GLY A 138 7.57 27.24 5.96
C GLY A 138 6.67 26.35 5.09
N TRP A 139 7.21 25.22 4.62
CA TRP A 139 6.50 24.26 3.80
C TRP A 139 5.57 23.36 4.61
N ALA A 140 5.89 23.05 5.86
CA ALA A 140 5.01 22.31 6.75
C ALA A 140 3.72 23.09 7.00
N LEU A 141 2.59 22.46 6.70
CA LEU A 141 1.27 23.07 6.87
C LEU A 141 0.99 23.22 8.38
N SER A 142 0.66 24.45 8.79
CA SER A 142 0.55 24.81 10.21
C SER A 142 -0.86 24.66 10.77
N GLY A 143 -1.90 24.64 9.92
CA GLY A 143 -3.30 24.61 10.33
C GLY A 143 -4.09 23.40 9.80
N PRO A 144 -5.01 22.81 10.61
CA PRO A 144 -5.83 21.68 10.18
C PRO A 144 -6.75 22.04 8.99
N LYS A 145 -7.33 23.25 9.00
CA LYS A 145 -8.17 23.74 7.89
C LYS A 145 -7.39 23.91 6.58
N GLU A 146 -6.16 24.43 6.68
CA GLU A 146 -5.28 24.56 5.50
C GLU A 146 -4.92 23.18 4.96
N THR A 147 -4.56 22.25 5.85
CA THR A 147 -4.21 20.88 5.50
C THR A 147 -5.36 20.15 4.83
N GLU A 148 -6.57 20.26 5.38
CA GLU A 148 -7.78 19.68 4.80
C GLU A 148 -8.11 20.28 3.41
N ALA A 149 -7.95 21.60 3.25
CA ALA A 149 -8.17 22.24 1.94
C ALA A 149 -7.16 21.77 0.88
N LYS A 150 -5.88 21.61 1.25
CA LYS A 150 -4.86 21.05 0.33
C LYS A 150 -5.09 19.57 0.05
N LEU A 151 -5.53 18.80 1.04
CA LEU A 151 -5.91 17.39 0.90
C LEU A 151 -7.07 17.23 -0.10
N LYS A 152 -8.17 17.97 0.07
CA LYS A 152 -9.31 17.98 -0.87
C LYS A 152 -8.89 18.37 -2.28
N LYS A 153 -7.95 19.32 -2.42
CA LYS A 153 -7.40 19.70 -3.72
C LYS A 153 -6.64 18.54 -4.37
N MET A 154 -5.83 17.83 -3.60
CA MET A 154 -5.07 16.66 -4.05
C MET A 154 -5.99 15.50 -4.43
N GLU A 155 -7.00 15.20 -3.61
CA GLU A 155 -8.05 14.21 -3.92
C GLU A 155 -8.76 14.53 -5.24
N ARG A 156 -9.19 15.77 -5.45
CA ARG A 156 -9.80 16.19 -6.70
C ARG A 156 -8.89 15.97 -7.90
N TYR A 157 -7.59 16.28 -7.77
CA TYR A 157 -6.64 16.03 -8.85
C TYR A 157 -6.47 14.54 -9.14
N VAL A 158 -6.39 13.70 -8.11
CA VAL A 158 -6.32 12.24 -8.26
C VAL A 158 -7.57 11.72 -8.97
N THR A 159 -8.77 12.13 -8.54
CA THR A 159 -10.03 11.71 -9.16
C THR A 159 -10.13 12.14 -10.62
N VAL A 160 -9.89 13.42 -10.94
CA VAL A 160 -9.99 13.93 -12.32
C VAL A 160 -8.91 13.33 -13.24
N THR A 161 -7.73 13.01 -12.70
CA THR A 161 -6.67 12.36 -13.48
C THR A 161 -6.97 10.87 -13.70
N ALA A 162 -7.62 10.20 -12.75
CA ALA A 162 -8.10 8.83 -12.92
C ALA A 162 -9.24 8.74 -13.95
N THR A 163 -10.18 9.69 -13.93
CA THR A 163 -11.22 9.76 -14.98
C THR A 163 -10.58 10.03 -16.34
N LEU A 164 -9.62 10.94 -16.43
CA LEU A 164 -8.87 11.17 -17.68
C LEU A 164 -8.24 9.87 -18.23
N TYR A 165 -7.63 9.05 -17.37
CA TYR A 165 -7.05 7.78 -17.80
C TYR A 165 -8.10 6.84 -18.39
N ARG A 166 -9.24 6.68 -17.71
CA ARG A 166 -10.35 5.84 -18.18
C ARG A 166 -10.93 6.35 -19.50
N GLU A 167 -11.23 7.65 -19.58
CA GLU A 167 -11.81 8.25 -20.80
C GLU A 167 -10.83 8.17 -22.00
N MET A 168 -9.52 8.23 -21.75
CA MET A 168 -8.50 8.00 -22.77
C MET A 168 -8.44 6.55 -23.25
N GLU A 169 -8.59 5.57 -22.34
CA GLU A 169 -8.68 4.16 -22.69
C GLU A 169 -9.94 3.87 -23.52
N GLU A 170 -11.09 4.40 -23.09
CA GLU A 170 -12.36 4.30 -23.81
C GLU A 170 -12.27 4.93 -25.21
N LEU A 171 -11.63 6.10 -25.34
CA LEU A 171 -11.35 6.69 -26.64
C LEU A 171 -10.53 5.75 -27.54
N SER A 172 -9.52 5.08 -26.98
CA SER A 172 -8.67 4.15 -27.72
C SER A 172 -9.46 2.91 -28.20
N VAL A 173 -10.37 2.41 -27.37
CA VAL A 173 -11.28 1.30 -27.69
C VAL A 173 -12.27 1.72 -28.78
N LEU A 174 -12.83 2.92 -28.69
CA LEU A 174 -13.73 3.46 -29.72
C LEU A 174 -13.00 3.65 -31.06
N GLU A 175 -11.78 4.19 -31.06
CA GLU A 175 -10.98 4.37 -32.27
C GLU A 175 -10.57 3.04 -32.92
N THR A 176 -10.20 2.03 -32.12
CA THR A 176 -9.92 0.69 -32.64
C THR A 176 -11.18 0.00 -33.17
N GLY A 177 -12.31 0.14 -32.48
CA GLY A 177 -13.61 -0.34 -32.93
C GLY A 177 -14.04 0.31 -34.25
N PHE A 178 -13.85 1.62 -34.39
CA PHE A 178 -14.12 2.36 -35.62
C PHE A 178 -13.23 1.89 -36.78
N ARG A 179 -11.92 1.70 -36.55
CA ARG A 179 -11.01 1.12 -37.56
C ARG A 179 -11.47 -0.26 -38.03
N LYS A 180 -11.88 -1.14 -37.10
CA LYS A 180 -12.43 -2.46 -37.44
C LYS A 180 -13.71 -2.35 -38.25
N ALA A 181 -14.65 -1.50 -37.85
CA ALA A 181 -15.91 -1.29 -38.57
C ALA A 181 -15.67 -0.81 -40.01
N LEU A 182 -14.72 0.11 -40.21
CA LEU A 182 -14.34 0.59 -41.54
C LEU A 182 -13.74 -0.52 -42.41
N SER A 183 -12.92 -1.40 -41.83
CA SER A 183 -12.38 -2.56 -42.54
C SER A 183 -13.44 -3.60 -42.93
N HIS A 184 -14.49 -3.77 -42.11
CA HIS A 184 -15.60 -4.67 -42.43
C HIS A 184 -16.47 -4.13 -43.57
N CYS A 185 -16.67 -2.81 -43.63
CA CYS A 185 -17.35 -2.18 -44.76
C CYS A 185 -16.57 -2.26 -46.08
N ASN A 186 -15.22 -2.31 -46.02
CA ASN A 186 -14.37 -2.42 -47.21
C ASN A 186 -14.17 -3.86 -47.72
N ASN A 187 -14.37 -4.88 -46.88
CA ASN A 187 -14.14 -6.29 -47.21
C ASN A 187 -15.42 -7.10 -47.47
N GLY A 188 -16.60 -6.47 -47.43
CA GLY A 188 -17.88 -7.12 -47.74
C GLY A 188 -18.04 -7.32 -49.24
N ASP A 189 -17.92 -8.57 -49.70
CA ASP A 189 -18.25 -8.99 -51.06
C ASP A 189 -19.65 -8.51 -51.45
N GLY A 190 -19.75 -7.92 -52.65
CA GLY A 190 -20.95 -7.27 -53.13
C GLY A 190 -22.10 -8.23 -53.37
N ASN A 191 -22.99 -8.41 -52.37
CA ASN A 191 -24.37 -8.83 -52.60
C ASN A 191 -25.28 -8.62 -51.37
N ASP A 192 -25.68 -7.38 -51.04
CA ASP A 192 -27.05 -7.05 -50.61
C ASP A 192 -27.24 -5.53 -50.39
N GLY A 193 -28.05 -4.87 -51.22
CA GLY A 193 -28.21 -3.41 -51.25
C GLY A 193 -29.00 -2.79 -50.08
N CYS A 194 -29.58 -3.61 -49.19
CA CYS A 194 -30.44 -3.13 -48.09
C CYS A 194 -29.72 -3.08 -46.72
N PHE A 195 -28.66 -3.88 -46.53
CA PHE A 195 -27.91 -3.93 -45.27
C PHE A 195 -26.90 -2.77 -45.10
N VAL A 196 -26.49 -2.13 -46.21
CA VAL A 196 -25.48 -1.06 -46.25
C VAL A 196 -25.90 0.18 -45.44
N GLY A 197 -27.18 0.55 -45.44
CA GLY A 197 -27.66 1.75 -44.74
C GLY A 197 -27.52 1.68 -43.21
N LYS A 198 -27.74 0.49 -42.62
CA LYS A 198 -27.60 0.29 -41.15
C LYS A 198 -26.14 0.33 -40.71
N ASP A 199 -25.22 -0.20 -41.51
CA ASP A 199 -23.80 -0.19 -41.17
C ASP A 199 -23.16 1.18 -41.40
N GLN A 200 -23.60 1.92 -42.43
CA GLN A 200 -23.19 3.30 -42.65
C GLN A 200 -23.71 4.24 -41.55
N GLN A 201 -24.92 4.01 -41.06
CA GLN A 201 -25.47 4.70 -39.88
C GLN A 201 -24.66 4.42 -38.61
N LYS A 202 -24.32 3.15 -38.33
CA LYS A 202 -23.47 2.78 -37.18
C LYS A 202 -22.09 3.44 -37.24
N VAL A 203 -21.48 3.52 -38.43
CA VAL A 203 -20.18 4.20 -38.62
C VAL A 203 -20.28 5.68 -38.29
N TYR A 204 -21.35 6.36 -38.73
CA TYR A 204 -21.60 7.77 -38.40
C TYR A 204 -21.83 7.99 -36.89
N GLU A 205 -22.61 7.13 -36.24
CA GLU A 205 -22.83 7.17 -34.79
C GLU A 205 -21.53 6.96 -34.00
N LEU A 206 -20.69 6.01 -34.43
CA LEU A 206 -19.37 5.79 -33.83
C LEU A 206 -18.44 7.00 -34.03
N GLN A 207 -18.48 7.62 -35.21
CA GLN A 207 -17.71 8.84 -35.47
C GLN A 207 -18.14 10.00 -34.56
N GLN A 208 -19.44 10.18 -34.38
CA GLN A 208 -19.96 11.21 -33.47
C GLN A 208 -19.55 10.93 -32.01
N LYS A 209 -19.61 9.66 -31.56
CA LYS A 209 -19.13 9.27 -30.23
C LYS A 209 -17.65 9.56 -30.04
N ILE A 210 -16.80 9.24 -31.03
CA ILE A 210 -15.36 9.56 -30.97
C ILE A 210 -15.13 11.06 -30.88
N PHE A 211 -15.88 11.87 -31.62
CA PHE A 211 -15.77 13.33 -31.55
C PHE A 211 -16.08 13.87 -30.14
N TRP A 212 -17.21 13.45 -29.56
CA TRP A 212 -17.57 13.83 -28.19
C TRP A 212 -16.54 13.34 -27.17
N GLN A 213 -16.08 12.10 -27.30
CA GLN A 213 -15.06 11.53 -26.42
C GLN A 213 -13.73 12.31 -26.51
N LYS A 214 -13.32 12.74 -27.71
CA LYS A 214 -12.13 13.59 -27.89
C LYS A 214 -12.28 14.94 -27.19
N GLN A 215 -13.47 15.53 -27.23
CA GLN A 215 -13.75 16.79 -26.57
C GLN A 215 -13.74 16.62 -25.03
N GLU A 216 -14.31 15.54 -24.51
CA GLU A 216 -14.27 15.22 -23.08
C GLU A 216 -12.83 15.00 -22.58
N VAL A 217 -12.03 14.22 -23.31
CA VAL A 217 -10.61 14.02 -23.00
C VAL A 217 -9.84 15.36 -23.00
N LYS A 218 -10.21 16.29 -23.88
CA LYS A 218 -9.61 17.63 -23.92
C LYS A 218 -9.98 18.45 -22.67
N ASP A 219 -11.26 18.51 -22.29
CA ASP A 219 -11.70 19.18 -21.04
C ASP A 219 -11.02 18.57 -19.80
N LEU A 220 -10.96 17.24 -19.73
CA LEU A 220 -10.30 16.54 -18.64
C LEU A 220 -8.79 16.81 -18.59
N LYS A 221 -8.10 16.93 -19.73
CA LYS A 221 -6.69 17.36 -19.77
C LYS A 221 -6.50 18.76 -19.20
N GLU A 222 -7.41 19.69 -19.50
CA GLU A 222 -7.34 21.06 -19.00
C GLU A 222 -7.58 21.13 -17.48
N ARG A 223 -8.48 20.30 -16.94
CA ARG A 223 -8.84 20.29 -15.51
C ARG A 223 -7.90 19.46 -14.63
N SER A 224 -7.33 18.39 -15.16
CA SER A 224 -6.45 17.44 -14.47
C SER A 224 -5.05 18.00 -14.18
N LEU A 225 -4.15 17.13 -13.72
CA LEU A 225 -2.72 17.43 -13.55
C LEU A 225 -1.99 17.63 -14.88
N TRP A 226 -2.55 17.16 -16.01
CA TRP A 226 -1.89 17.17 -17.32
C TRP A 226 -1.48 18.58 -17.78
N SER A 227 -2.35 19.56 -17.55
CA SER A 227 -2.16 20.97 -17.94
C SER A 227 -1.42 21.81 -16.90
N ARG A 228 -1.05 21.24 -15.75
CA ARG A 228 -0.43 21.99 -14.65
C ARG A 228 1.07 22.12 -14.84
N SER A 229 1.65 23.20 -14.33
CA SER A 229 3.10 23.37 -14.28
C SER A 229 3.72 22.52 -13.18
N PHE A 230 4.96 22.08 -13.37
CA PHE A 230 5.70 21.34 -12.34
C PHE A 230 5.74 22.08 -11.01
N ASP A 231 6.02 23.39 -11.00
CA ASP A 231 6.07 24.18 -9.76
C ASP A 231 4.78 24.11 -8.95
N SER A 232 3.63 24.23 -9.62
CA SER A 232 2.32 24.25 -8.96
C SER A 232 1.95 22.91 -8.32
N VAL A 233 2.45 21.83 -8.89
CA VAL A 233 2.19 20.46 -8.45
C VAL A 233 3.20 20.04 -7.40
N VAL A 234 4.49 20.31 -7.63
CA VAL A 234 5.59 19.95 -6.73
C VAL A 234 5.46 20.73 -5.42
N ILE A 235 5.13 22.02 -5.41
CA ILE A 235 4.92 22.74 -4.13
C ILE A 235 3.84 22.09 -3.28
N LEU A 236 2.78 21.55 -3.90
CA LEU A 236 1.72 20.85 -3.17
C LEU A 236 2.25 19.54 -2.55
N LEU A 237 3.02 18.76 -3.31
CA LEU A 237 3.65 17.52 -2.84
C LEU A 237 4.69 17.77 -1.75
N VAL A 238 5.52 18.80 -1.90
CA VAL A 238 6.56 19.20 -0.95
C VAL A 238 5.92 19.59 0.39
N ARG A 239 4.95 20.51 0.38
CA ARG A 239 4.26 20.94 1.61
C ARG A 239 3.65 19.76 2.34
N PHE A 240 3.00 18.85 1.60
CA PHE A 240 2.37 17.68 2.20
C PHE A 240 3.39 16.65 2.70
N SER A 241 4.52 16.46 2.02
CA SER A 241 5.61 15.58 2.48
C SER A 241 6.20 16.05 3.82
N PHE A 242 6.44 17.36 3.96
CA PHE A 242 6.88 17.97 5.22
C PHE A 242 5.84 17.80 6.33
N THR A 243 4.57 18.04 6.01
CA THR A 243 3.47 17.91 6.97
C THR A 243 3.29 16.48 7.47
N VAL A 244 3.39 15.49 6.57
CA VAL A 244 3.34 14.07 6.93
C VAL A 244 4.54 13.70 7.82
N LEU A 245 5.75 14.16 7.51
CA LEU A 245 6.91 13.89 8.37
C LEU A 245 6.74 14.50 9.77
N ALA A 246 6.29 15.75 9.84
CA ALA A 246 5.99 16.41 11.11
C ALA A 246 4.98 15.61 11.92
N ARG A 247 3.92 15.10 11.26
CA ARG A 247 2.91 14.25 11.88
C ARG A 247 3.48 12.93 12.38
N ILE A 248 4.33 12.24 11.60
CA ILE A 248 5.02 11.01 12.03
C ILE A 248 5.82 11.27 13.31
N LYS A 249 6.65 12.32 13.31
CA LYS A 249 7.48 12.68 14.48
C LYS A 249 6.63 12.95 15.73
N VAL A 250 5.52 13.69 15.59
CA VAL A 250 4.60 13.98 16.71
C VAL A 250 3.91 12.72 17.22
N VAL A 251 3.39 11.90 16.31
CA VAL A 251 2.66 10.67 16.65
C VAL A 251 3.53 9.63 17.35
N PHE A 252 4.82 9.56 17.01
CA PHE A 252 5.74 8.59 17.60
C PHE A 252 6.69 9.19 18.65
N GLY A 253 6.53 10.47 19.00
CA GLY A 253 7.33 11.13 20.04
C GLY A 253 8.81 11.32 19.70
N ILE A 254 9.15 11.49 18.42
CA ILE A 254 10.54 11.57 17.94
C ILE A 254 10.98 13.03 17.80
N GLY A 255 11.88 13.47 18.69
CA GLY A 255 12.58 14.77 18.62
C GLY A 255 11.76 15.98 19.10
N HIS A 256 12.46 17.10 19.36
CA HIS A 256 11.85 18.34 19.86
C HIS A 256 10.72 18.80 18.94
N CYS A 257 9.56 19.00 19.56
CA CYS A 257 8.32 19.36 18.92
C CYS A 257 8.49 20.68 18.14
N VAL A 258 8.18 20.67 16.84
CA VAL A 258 7.78 21.93 16.19
C VAL A 258 6.50 22.37 16.93
N PRO A 259 6.42 23.59 17.50
CA PRO A 259 5.31 24.01 18.37
C PRO A 259 3.91 23.99 17.72
N CYS A 260 3.80 23.58 16.46
CA CYS A 260 2.63 23.84 15.62
C CYS A 260 1.56 22.73 15.62
N LEU A 261 1.88 21.52 16.10
CA LEU A 261 0.91 20.41 16.18
C LEU A 261 0.48 20.05 17.61
N SER A 262 1.05 20.70 18.63
CA SER A 262 0.84 20.35 20.04
C SER A 262 -0.50 20.83 20.61
N ARG A 263 -1.25 21.69 19.90
CA ARG A 263 -2.52 22.25 20.40
C ARG A 263 -3.74 21.35 20.13
N THR A 264 -3.58 20.04 20.19
CA THR A 264 -4.71 19.09 20.30
C THR A 264 -4.67 18.25 21.57
N LEU A 265 -3.70 18.48 22.45
CA LEU A 265 -3.65 17.88 23.79
C LEU A 265 -3.90 18.96 24.85
N SER A 266 -5.15 19.39 25.00
CA SER A 266 -5.60 19.99 26.26
C SER A 266 -7.05 19.62 26.51
N ALA A 267 -7.21 18.97 27.67
CA ALA A 267 -8.46 18.63 28.33
C ALA A 267 -9.30 19.90 28.61
N PRO A 268 -10.59 19.76 28.97
CA PRO A 268 -11.55 20.84 28.87
C PRO A 268 -11.31 21.91 29.92
N ALA A 269 -11.41 23.16 29.46
CA ALA A 269 -11.42 24.35 30.28
C ALA A 269 -12.55 24.30 31.31
N ALA A 270 -12.20 24.34 32.58
CA ALA A 270 -13.04 24.85 33.64
C ALA A 270 -12.18 25.55 34.71
N VAL A 271 -12.67 26.71 35.13
CA VAL A 271 -12.31 27.51 36.32
C VAL A 271 -11.26 28.62 36.15
N TYR A 272 -11.81 29.83 35.89
CA TYR A 272 -11.50 31.20 36.31
C TYR A 272 -10.06 31.72 36.56
N PRO A 273 -9.78 33.01 36.21
CA PRO A 273 -8.50 33.66 36.42
C PRO A 273 -8.41 34.32 37.81
N SER A 274 -7.23 34.32 38.42
CA SER A 274 -6.88 35.29 39.46
C SER A 274 -5.39 35.65 39.36
N ASP A 275 -5.14 36.94 39.52
CA ASP A 275 -3.90 37.65 39.24
C ASP A 275 -2.72 37.26 40.14
N GLN A 276 -1.50 37.18 39.57
CA GLN A 276 -0.28 37.75 40.16
C GLN A 276 0.91 37.76 39.18
N ASN A 277 1.70 38.83 39.32
CA ASN A 277 2.78 39.34 38.46
C ASN A 277 4.03 38.41 38.39
N PRO A 278 4.89 38.53 37.35
CA PRO A 278 6.03 37.63 37.12
C PRO A 278 7.29 38.15 37.83
N ASN A 279 8.00 37.26 38.52
CA ASN A 279 9.45 37.25 38.74
C ASN A 279 9.78 36.18 39.79
N ASP A 280 10.32 35.04 39.36
CA ASP A 280 11.57 34.45 39.88
C ASP A 280 11.75 32.97 39.42
N ILE A 281 12.86 32.74 38.70
CA ILE A 281 13.91 31.71 38.94
C ILE A 281 13.38 30.31 39.38
N VAL A 282 13.57 29.20 38.65
CA VAL A 282 14.83 28.45 38.43
C VAL A 282 14.63 27.47 37.26
N SER A 283 15.58 27.47 36.32
CA SER A 283 15.77 26.38 35.37
C SER A 283 16.38 25.17 36.10
N GLU A 284 15.59 24.10 36.26
CA GLU A 284 16.10 22.81 36.74
C GLU A 284 16.32 21.91 35.53
N SER A 285 17.58 21.91 35.08
CA SER A 285 18.12 20.97 34.11
C SER A 285 18.28 19.62 34.82
N LEU A 286 17.54 18.60 34.38
CA LEU A 286 17.78 17.23 34.85
C LEU A 286 18.62 16.47 33.83
N GLU A 287 19.70 15.92 34.38
CA GLU A 287 20.90 15.42 33.76
C GLU A 287 20.70 14.19 32.87
N SER A 288 21.50 14.15 31.81
CA SER A 288 21.77 12.96 31.01
C SER A 288 22.63 11.98 31.81
N TYR A 289 22.20 10.72 31.90
CA TYR A 289 23.03 9.62 32.39
C TYR A 289 24.23 9.41 31.47
N LYS A 290 25.42 9.69 31.99
CA LYS A 290 26.70 9.28 31.41
C LYS A 290 26.87 7.77 31.65
N LEU A 291 27.23 7.03 30.60
CA LEU A 291 27.82 5.70 30.72
C LEU A 291 29.23 5.75 30.17
N ASP A 292 30.10 5.02 30.87
CA ASP A 292 31.55 5.16 30.92
C ASP A 292 32.28 4.98 29.59
N GLU A 293 33.35 5.76 29.44
CA GLU A 293 34.36 5.65 28.39
C GLU A 293 35.17 4.37 28.58
N ASP A 294 35.14 3.50 27.57
CA ASP A 294 36.27 2.60 27.31
C ASP A 294 36.73 2.75 25.85
N ASN A 295 38.04 2.93 25.74
CA ASN A 295 38.72 3.56 24.63
C ASN A 295 39.29 2.51 23.66
N SER A 296 38.72 2.39 22.45
CA SER A 296 39.46 1.88 21.29
C SER A 296 38.84 2.30 19.95
N ASN A 297 39.45 3.32 19.34
CA ASN A 297 39.55 3.60 17.89
C ASN A 297 38.52 2.95 16.94
N LYS A 298 37.56 3.73 16.43
CA LYS A 298 37.02 3.58 15.06
C LYS A 298 36.40 4.88 14.55
N GLU A 299 36.81 5.23 13.34
CA GLU A 299 36.55 6.47 12.62
C GLU A 299 35.06 6.78 12.39
N GLY A 300 34.68 8.04 12.63
CA GLY A 300 33.65 8.76 11.87
C GLY A 300 32.21 8.21 11.86
N ASN A 301 31.53 8.12 13.00
CA ASN A 301 30.07 7.94 13.03
C ASN A 301 29.36 9.30 13.23
N LEU A 302 29.31 10.12 12.18
CA LEU A 302 28.36 11.22 12.10
C LEU A 302 26.96 10.59 12.09
N GLY A 303 26.14 10.92 13.09
CA GLY A 303 24.89 10.23 13.41
C GLY A 303 24.06 9.81 12.19
N SER A 304 23.77 8.51 12.12
CA SER A 304 22.83 7.89 11.18
C SER A 304 21.51 8.70 11.14
N GLY A 305 21.28 9.45 10.06
CA GLY A 305 20.10 10.32 9.90
C GLY A 305 18.76 9.58 10.08
N PHE A 306 17.66 10.33 10.25
CA PHE A 306 16.34 9.77 10.63
C PHE A 306 15.93 8.58 9.75
N PHE A 307 16.02 8.72 8.42
CA PHE A 307 15.64 7.64 7.50
C PHE A 307 16.58 6.45 7.53
N GLU A 308 17.88 6.66 7.73
CA GLU A 308 18.86 5.57 7.79
C GLU A 308 18.64 4.71 9.03
N SER A 309 18.35 5.35 10.17
CA SER A 309 18.03 4.67 11.43
C SER A 309 16.74 3.85 11.31
N ASN A 310 15.69 4.40 10.70
CA ASN A 310 14.46 3.66 10.44
C ASN A 310 14.66 2.52 9.42
N SER A 311 15.46 2.74 8.37
CA SER A 311 15.76 1.69 7.38
C SER A 311 16.51 0.51 8.02
N LYS A 312 17.46 0.77 8.93
CA LYS A 312 18.15 -0.26 9.71
C LYS A 312 17.17 -1.06 10.58
N LEU A 313 16.20 -0.40 11.21
CA LEU A 313 15.20 -1.06 12.04
C LEU A 313 14.30 -2.01 11.24
N LEU A 314 14.01 -1.68 9.97
CA LEU A 314 13.23 -2.56 9.08
C LEU A 314 14.01 -3.76 8.56
N ARG A 315 15.33 -3.85 8.80
CA ARG A 315 16.11 -5.02 8.41
C ARG A 315 15.89 -6.13 9.45
N PRO A 316 15.26 -7.25 9.05
CA PRO A 316 14.96 -8.32 9.97
C PRO A 316 16.26 -9.01 10.47
N PRO A 317 16.38 -9.33 11.76
CA PRO A 317 17.47 -10.16 12.28
C PRO A 317 17.50 -11.55 11.60
N PRO A 318 18.66 -12.21 11.48
CA PRO A 318 18.80 -13.50 10.79
C PRO A 318 17.98 -14.63 11.41
N SER A 319 17.58 -14.48 12.68
CA SER A 319 16.70 -15.41 13.42
C SER A 319 15.22 -15.31 13.05
N THR A 320 14.84 -14.45 12.11
CA THR A 320 13.43 -14.21 11.75
C THR A 320 13.05 -14.81 10.40
N LEU A 321 11.75 -15.02 10.21
CA LEU A 321 11.22 -15.56 8.96
C LEU A 321 11.40 -14.62 7.76
N GLY A 322 11.40 -13.31 7.97
CA GLY A 322 11.65 -12.31 6.93
C GLY A 322 13.08 -12.39 6.40
N ALA A 323 14.07 -12.51 7.29
CA ALA A 323 15.47 -12.69 6.89
C ALA A 323 15.71 -14.02 6.16
N ALA A 324 15.01 -15.08 6.57
CA ALA A 324 15.05 -16.38 5.91
C ALA A 324 14.20 -16.48 4.63
N ALA A 325 13.46 -15.42 4.25
CA ALA A 325 12.49 -15.41 3.16
C ALA A 325 11.38 -16.49 3.27
N LEU A 326 11.03 -16.90 4.49
CA LEU A 326 10.04 -17.94 4.77
C LEU A 326 8.66 -17.39 5.19
N ALA A 327 8.54 -16.10 5.48
CA ALA A 327 7.32 -15.51 6.05
C ALA A 327 6.05 -15.80 5.21
N LEU A 328 6.11 -15.62 3.88
CA LEU A 328 4.97 -15.88 2.99
C LEU A 328 4.65 -17.38 2.88
N HIS A 329 5.69 -18.20 2.79
CA HIS A 329 5.54 -19.65 2.74
C HIS A 329 4.88 -20.18 4.02
N TYR A 330 5.28 -19.68 5.19
CA TYR A 330 4.71 -20.08 6.48
C TYR A 330 3.29 -19.55 6.67
N ALA A 331 3.00 -18.35 6.17
CA ALA A 331 1.63 -17.84 6.16
C ALA A 331 0.68 -18.78 5.40
N ASN A 332 1.06 -19.21 4.19
CA ASN A 332 0.29 -20.17 3.42
C ASN A 332 0.13 -21.51 4.15
N LEU A 333 1.21 -22.02 4.74
CA LEU A 333 1.20 -23.26 5.52
C LEU A 333 0.22 -23.17 6.71
N ILE A 334 0.26 -22.08 7.48
CA ILE A 334 -0.64 -21.85 8.63
C ILE A 334 -2.10 -21.78 8.17
N ILE A 335 -2.39 -21.10 7.06
CA ILE A 335 -3.75 -20.99 6.52
C ILE A 335 -4.27 -22.35 6.04
N VAL A 336 -3.44 -23.18 5.43
CA VAL A 336 -3.81 -24.56 5.06
C VAL A 336 -4.12 -25.38 6.32
N MET A 337 -3.25 -25.34 7.32
CA MET A 337 -3.49 -26.04 8.60
C MET A 337 -4.77 -25.55 9.29
N GLU A 338 -5.04 -24.24 9.29
CA GLU A 338 -6.27 -23.68 9.84
C GLU A 338 -7.52 -24.26 9.16
N LYS A 339 -7.52 -24.37 7.82
CA LYS A 339 -8.62 -24.98 7.08
C LYS A 339 -8.79 -26.46 7.44
N MET A 340 -7.69 -27.20 7.53
CA MET A 340 -7.72 -28.63 7.90
C MET A 340 -8.22 -28.85 9.33
N ILE A 341 -7.88 -27.95 10.27
CA ILE A 341 -8.33 -28.02 11.66
C ILE A 341 -9.82 -27.67 11.81
N LYS A 342 -10.34 -26.73 11.00
CA LYS A 342 -11.77 -26.37 10.99
C LYS A 342 -12.66 -27.47 10.39
N SER A 343 -12.16 -28.20 9.40
CA SER A 343 -12.92 -29.27 8.72
C SER A 343 -12.08 -30.54 8.53
N PRO A 344 -11.74 -31.26 9.62
CA PRO A 344 -10.85 -32.42 9.58
C PRO A 344 -11.42 -33.60 8.80
N HIS A 345 -12.75 -33.74 8.73
CA HIS A 345 -13.46 -34.75 7.94
C HIS A 345 -13.32 -34.57 6.42
N LEU A 346 -12.95 -33.36 5.94
CA LEU A 346 -12.69 -33.10 4.51
C LEU A 346 -11.23 -33.34 4.12
N VAL A 347 -10.38 -33.74 5.07
CA VAL A 347 -8.95 -33.95 4.83
C VAL A 347 -8.73 -35.35 4.24
N GLY A 348 -8.64 -35.39 2.91
CA GLY A 348 -8.20 -36.55 2.15
C GLY A 348 -6.71 -36.85 2.31
N VAL A 349 -6.28 -38.02 1.83
CA VAL A 349 -4.87 -38.43 1.82
C VAL A 349 -4.04 -37.46 0.97
N ASP A 350 -4.54 -37.06 -0.20
CA ASP A 350 -3.86 -36.12 -1.09
C ASP A 350 -3.59 -34.77 -0.40
N ALA A 351 -4.58 -34.22 0.31
CA ALA A 351 -4.42 -32.95 1.04
C ALA A 351 -3.37 -33.05 2.16
N ARG A 352 -3.20 -34.22 2.77
CA ARG A 352 -2.16 -34.47 3.78
C ARG A 352 -0.77 -34.57 3.13
N ASP A 353 -0.68 -35.26 2.00
CA ASP A 353 0.57 -35.39 1.26
C ASP A 353 1.03 -34.05 0.70
N ASP A 354 0.11 -33.23 0.20
CA ASP A 354 0.34 -31.84 -0.20
C ASP A 354 0.85 -31.01 0.98
N LEU A 355 0.19 -31.07 2.14
CA LEU A 355 0.64 -30.39 3.35
C LEU A 355 2.07 -30.81 3.72
N TYR A 356 2.35 -32.10 3.74
CA TYR A 356 3.69 -32.62 4.05
C TYR A 356 4.74 -32.21 3.01
N GLY A 357 4.34 -32.13 1.73
CA GLY A 357 5.12 -31.60 0.62
C GLY A 357 5.50 -30.13 0.78
N MET A 358 4.60 -29.33 1.37
CA MET A 358 4.87 -27.93 1.71
C MET A 358 5.82 -27.76 2.90
N LEU A 359 6.04 -28.77 3.76
CA LEU A 359 6.85 -28.58 4.97
C LEU A 359 8.36 -28.41 4.66
N PRO A 360 9.02 -27.39 5.23
CA PRO A 360 10.48 -27.30 5.25
C PRO A 360 11.13 -28.50 5.95
N SER A 361 12.39 -28.78 5.62
CA SER A 361 13.17 -29.87 6.23
C SER A 361 13.28 -29.75 7.76
N SER A 362 13.41 -28.52 8.28
CA SER A 362 13.46 -28.24 9.72
C SER A 362 12.19 -28.71 10.44
N ILE A 363 11.02 -28.31 9.93
CA ILE A 363 9.72 -28.72 10.49
C ILE A 363 9.49 -30.22 10.35
N ARG A 364 9.86 -30.83 9.21
CA ARG A 364 9.78 -32.30 9.05
C ARG A 364 10.63 -33.03 10.08
N TRP A 365 11.83 -32.53 10.37
CA TRP A 365 12.73 -33.12 11.35
C TRP A 365 12.17 -32.99 12.78
N ALA A 366 11.71 -31.78 13.15
CA ALA A 366 11.06 -31.54 14.43
C ALA A 366 9.82 -32.42 14.63
N LEU A 367 8.97 -32.52 13.60
CA LEU A 367 7.77 -33.36 13.62
C LEU A 367 8.10 -34.84 13.80
N ARG A 368 9.11 -35.37 13.09
CA ARG A 368 9.56 -36.77 13.27
C ARG A 368 10.05 -37.01 14.69
N GLY A 369 10.79 -36.06 15.26
CA GLY A 369 11.23 -36.13 16.65
C GLY A 369 10.06 -36.22 17.63
N ARG A 370 9.06 -35.36 17.47
CA ARG A 370 7.86 -35.30 18.33
C ARG A 370 6.93 -36.52 18.19
N LEU A 371 6.84 -37.10 17.00
CA LEU A 371 6.02 -38.28 16.74
C LEU A 371 6.70 -39.61 17.11
N LYS A 372 8.00 -39.60 17.43
CA LYS A 372 8.74 -40.80 17.81
C LYS A 372 8.22 -41.32 19.15
N GLY A 373 7.68 -42.55 19.16
CA GLY A 373 7.13 -43.17 20.36
C GLY A 373 5.66 -42.84 20.65
N VAL A 374 5.01 -42.02 19.82
CA VAL A 374 3.55 -41.85 19.87
C VAL A 374 2.91 -43.12 19.32
N GLY A 375 2.16 -43.83 20.16
CA GLY A 375 1.52 -45.11 19.82
C GLY A 375 0.60 -45.03 18.59
N PHE A 376 0.21 -46.20 18.08
CA PHE A 376 -0.60 -46.32 16.86
C PHE A 376 -2.09 -46.03 17.06
N CYS A 377 -2.60 -46.05 18.29
CA CYS A 377 -4.02 -45.95 18.61
C CYS A 377 -4.36 -44.53 19.10
N ALA A 378 -5.41 -43.94 18.54
CA ALA A 378 -5.95 -42.64 18.94
C ALA A 378 -7.42 -42.85 19.27
N SER A 379 -7.68 -43.53 20.38
CA SER A 379 -9.04 -43.91 20.79
C SER A 379 -9.61 -43.04 21.90
N ASP A 380 -8.79 -42.19 22.54
CA ASP A 380 -9.21 -41.38 23.70
C ASP A 380 -9.94 -40.10 23.24
N PRO A 381 -11.26 -39.98 23.49
CA PRO A 381 -12.04 -38.80 23.14
C PRO A 381 -11.70 -37.58 24.00
N VAL A 382 -11.24 -37.76 25.25
CA VAL A 382 -10.88 -36.66 26.14
C VAL A 382 -9.62 -35.97 25.61
N LEU A 383 -8.58 -36.75 25.33
CA LEU A 383 -7.35 -36.25 24.72
C LEU A 383 -7.61 -35.62 23.34
N ALA A 384 -8.56 -36.16 22.55
CA ALA A 384 -8.97 -35.53 21.29
C ALA A 384 -9.59 -34.15 21.50
N GLY A 385 -10.39 -33.98 22.56
CA GLY A 385 -10.93 -32.68 22.98
C GLY A 385 -9.83 -31.69 23.38
N GLU A 386 -8.89 -32.12 24.23
CA GLU A 386 -7.76 -31.29 24.66
C GLU A 386 -6.89 -30.82 23.49
N TRP A 387 -6.66 -31.70 22.50
CA TRP A 387 -5.95 -31.32 21.27
C TRP A 387 -6.74 -30.30 20.45
N ARG A 388 -8.06 -30.45 20.28
CA ARG A 388 -8.88 -29.45 19.57
C ARG A 388 -8.78 -28.08 20.24
N ASP A 389 -8.85 -28.03 21.56
CA ASP A 389 -8.71 -26.78 22.33
C ASP A 389 -7.29 -26.20 22.22
N ALA A 390 -6.25 -27.04 22.27
CA ALA A 390 -4.87 -26.61 22.09
C ALA A 390 -4.63 -26.03 20.68
N LEU A 391 -5.12 -26.70 19.63
CA LEU A 391 -5.03 -26.22 18.25
C LEU A 391 -5.78 -24.91 18.07
N GLY A 392 -6.99 -24.79 18.65
CA GLY A 392 -7.77 -23.56 18.65
C GLY A 392 -7.03 -22.41 19.32
N ARG A 393 -6.41 -22.64 20.49
CA ARG A 393 -5.60 -21.63 21.19
C ARG A 393 -4.37 -21.20 20.39
N ILE A 394 -3.64 -22.13 19.78
CA ILE A 394 -2.45 -21.79 18.96
C ILE A 394 -2.87 -20.99 17.72
N LEU A 395 -3.90 -21.44 17.00
CA LEU A 395 -4.41 -20.72 15.83
C LEU A 395 -5.01 -19.37 16.20
N GLY A 396 -5.62 -19.22 17.37
CA GLY A 396 -6.21 -17.97 17.84
C GLY A 396 -5.24 -16.78 17.79
N TRP A 397 -3.97 -17.01 18.14
CA TRP A 397 -2.94 -15.98 18.06
C TRP A 397 -2.08 -16.05 16.79
N LEU A 398 -1.88 -17.22 16.18
CA LEU A 398 -0.98 -17.39 15.03
C LEU A 398 -1.65 -17.11 13.67
N SER A 399 -2.92 -17.53 13.50
CA SER A 399 -3.66 -17.35 12.24
C SER A 399 -3.80 -15.87 11.84
N PRO A 400 -4.12 -14.92 12.75
CA PRO A 400 -4.20 -13.50 12.38
C PRO A 400 -2.91 -12.96 11.72
N LEU A 401 -1.73 -13.36 12.19
CA LEU A 401 -0.46 -12.92 11.58
C LEU A 401 -0.25 -13.52 10.19
N ALA A 402 -0.66 -14.76 9.98
CA ALA A 402 -0.59 -15.42 8.68
C ALA A 402 -1.51 -14.73 7.65
N HIS A 403 -2.78 -14.47 8.01
CA HIS A 403 -3.69 -13.71 7.15
C HIS A 403 -3.20 -12.30 6.88
N ASN A 404 -2.67 -11.61 7.89
CA ASN A 404 -2.07 -10.29 7.73
C ASN A 404 -0.87 -10.32 6.77
N MET A 405 -0.04 -11.37 6.79
CA MET A 405 1.09 -11.51 5.86
C MET A 405 0.62 -11.63 4.40
N ILE A 406 -0.40 -12.46 4.11
CA ILE A 406 -0.96 -12.59 2.75
C ILE A 406 -1.54 -11.25 2.29
N LYS A 407 -2.28 -10.59 3.18
CA LYS A 407 -2.92 -9.31 2.93
C LYS A 407 -1.91 -8.20 2.65
N TRP A 408 -0.90 -8.09 3.51
CA TRP A 408 0.20 -7.14 3.38
C TRP A 408 0.97 -7.34 2.06
N GLN A 409 1.20 -8.59 1.66
CA GLN A 409 1.88 -8.94 0.41
C GLN A 409 1.04 -8.56 -0.82
N ASN A 410 -0.26 -8.88 -0.82
CA ASN A 410 -1.15 -8.63 -1.96
C ASN A 410 -1.26 -7.13 -2.27
N GLU A 411 -1.33 -6.29 -1.24
CA GLU A 411 -1.42 -4.83 -1.40
C GLU A 411 -0.16 -4.18 -2.00
N ARG A 412 0.98 -4.86 -1.88
CA ARG A 412 2.28 -4.39 -2.39
C ARG A 412 2.70 -5.10 -3.68
N SER A 413 1.89 -6.04 -4.19
CA SER A 413 2.17 -6.68 -5.47
C SER A 413 2.06 -5.67 -6.62
N PHE A 414 2.83 -5.87 -7.69
CA PHE A 414 2.89 -4.97 -8.84
C PHE A 414 1.51 -4.72 -9.48
N GLU A 415 0.59 -5.67 -9.39
CA GLU A 415 -0.78 -5.56 -9.90
C GLU A 415 -1.62 -4.54 -9.10
N HIS A 416 -1.29 -4.34 -7.82
CA HIS A 416 -2.00 -3.44 -6.91
C HIS A 416 -1.26 -2.13 -6.65
N HIS A 417 -0.07 -1.93 -7.24
CA HIS A 417 0.78 -0.76 -7.02
C HIS A 417 0.13 0.59 -7.44
N ASN A 418 -0.92 0.52 -8.26
CA ASN A 418 -1.73 1.64 -8.72
C ASN A 418 -2.99 1.88 -7.86
N LEU A 419 -3.28 0.99 -6.92
CA LEU A 419 -4.43 1.08 -6.02
C LEU A 419 -3.96 1.52 -4.63
N VAL A 420 -4.78 2.34 -3.98
CA VAL A 420 -4.58 2.71 -2.57
C VAL A 420 -4.60 1.42 -1.73
N PRO A 421 -3.63 1.20 -0.82
CA PRO A 421 -3.67 0.07 0.10
C PRO A 421 -5.04 0.06 0.78
N LYS A 422 -5.80 -1.02 0.62
CA LYS A 422 -7.17 -1.06 1.15
C LYS A 422 -7.13 -1.26 2.66
N THR A 423 -6.03 -1.78 3.19
CA THR A 423 -5.95 -2.18 4.57
C THR A 423 -4.64 -1.70 5.21
N ASN A 424 -4.79 -1.02 6.34
CA ASN A 424 -3.67 -0.44 7.09
C ASN A 424 -2.95 -1.52 7.94
N VAL A 425 -2.62 -2.66 7.33
CA VAL A 425 -1.85 -3.72 8.01
C VAL A 425 -0.38 -3.33 8.02
N LEU A 426 0.21 -3.26 9.20
CA LEU A 426 1.63 -3.01 9.39
C LEU A 426 2.44 -4.30 9.34
N LEU A 427 3.68 -4.21 8.91
CA LEU A 427 4.65 -5.30 8.83
C LEU A 427 4.85 -5.99 10.17
N LEU A 428 4.79 -5.25 11.29
CA LEU A 428 4.87 -5.81 12.64
C LEU A 428 3.70 -6.76 12.97
N GLN A 429 2.56 -6.64 12.28
CA GLN A 429 1.38 -7.49 12.49
C GLN A 429 1.44 -8.78 11.64
N THR A 430 2.55 -9.02 10.97
CA THR A 430 2.77 -10.15 10.05
C THR A 430 3.84 -11.09 10.58
N LEU A 431 4.06 -12.19 9.85
CA LEU A 431 5.13 -13.13 10.16
C LEU A 431 6.54 -12.63 9.77
N PHE A 432 6.69 -11.45 9.17
CA PHE A 432 7.98 -10.98 8.67
C PHE A 432 9.06 -10.87 9.77
N PHE A 433 8.73 -10.25 10.90
CA PHE A 433 9.66 -10.14 12.04
C PHE A 433 9.53 -11.30 13.04
N ALA A 434 8.72 -12.32 12.74
CA ALA A 434 8.53 -13.44 13.65
C ALA A 434 9.82 -14.26 13.78
N ASN A 435 10.16 -14.61 15.01
CA ASN A 435 11.24 -15.53 15.31
C ASN A 435 10.95 -16.89 14.67
N LYS A 436 11.92 -17.38 13.89
CA LYS A 436 11.81 -18.61 13.11
C LYS A 436 11.56 -19.81 14.01
N ASP A 437 12.40 -20.01 15.03
CA ASP A 437 12.35 -21.19 15.89
C ASP A 437 11.04 -21.26 16.69
N LYS A 438 10.59 -20.14 17.25
CA LYS A 438 9.30 -20.06 17.95
C LYS A 438 8.12 -20.38 17.03
N THR A 439 8.20 -19.92 15.78
CA THR A 439 7.14 -20.16 14.79
C THR A 439 7.15 -21.62 14.33
N GLU A 440 8.31 -22.19 14.02
CA GLU A 440 8.46 -23.61 13.66
C GLU A 440 7.99 -24.53 14.80
N ALA A 441 8.28 -24.18 16.06
CA ALA A 441 7.78 -24.92 17.21
C ALA A 441 6.24 -24.90 17.28
N ALA A 442 5.61 -23.73 17.12
CA ALA A 442 4.16 -23.60 17.09
C ALA A 442 3.52 -24.39 15.94
N ILE A 443 4.12 -24.34 14.73
CA ILE A 443 3.68 -25.14 13.58
C ILE A 443 3.81 -26.63 13.87
N THR A 444 4.90 -27.05 14.53
CA THR A 444 5.12 -28.46 14.88
C THR A 444 4.05 -28.95 15.86
N GLU A 445 3.67 -28.16 16.87
CA GLU A 445 2.55 -28.49 17.76
C GLU A 445 1.22 -28.61 17.01
N LEU A 446 0.95 -27.71 16.06
CA LEU A 446 -0.24 -27.80 15.21
C LEU A 446 -0.27 -29.12 14.43
N LEU A 447 0.86 -29.52 13.85
CA LEU A 447 0.98 -30.76 13.07
C LEU A 447 0.83 -32.02 13.93
N VAL A 448 1.37 -32.02 15.16
CA VAL A 448 1.22 -33.14 16.10
C VAL A 448 -0.26 -33.32 16.50
N GLY A 449 -0.92 -32.23 16.88
CA GLY A 449 -2.34 -32.27 17.25
C GLY A 449 -3.24 -32.66 16.07
N LEU A 450 -2.98 -32.11 14.88
CA LEU A 450 -3.72 -32.46 13.67
C LEU A 450 -3.55 -33.95 13.32
N ASN A 451 -2.33 -34.51 13.45
CA ASN A 451 -2.09 -35.93 13.26
C ASN A 451 -2.86 -36.80 14.27
N TYR A 452 -2.97 -36.37 15.53
CA TYR A 452 -3.77 -37.10 16.54
C TYR A 452 -5.27 -37.07 16.20
N ILE A 453 -5.83 -35.88 15.95
CA ILE A 453 -7.26 -35.70 15.63
C ILE A 453 -7.66 -36.51 14.41
N TRP A 454 -6.84 -36.48 13.36
CA TRP A 454 -7.13 -37.21 12.12
C TRP A 454 -7.14 -38.73 12.32
N ARG A 455 -6.20 -39.27 13.13
CA ARG A 455 -6.21 -40.68 13.50
C ARG A 455 -7.45 -41.04 14.32
N PHE A 456 -7.80 -40.19 15.30
CA PHE A 456 -8.98 -40.38 16.14
C PHE A 456 -10.26 -40.41 15.32
N GLU A 457 -10.47 -39.46 14.41
CA GLU A 457 -11.66 -39.41 13.57
C GLU A 457 -11.77 -40.62 12.64
N ARG A 458 -10.65 -41.09 12.06
CA ARG A 458 -10.63 -42.33 11.27
C ARG A 458 -11.01 -43.55 12.09
N GLU A 459 -10.46 -43.66 13.30
CA GLU A 459 -10.72 -44.80 14.19
C GLU A 459 -12.18 -44.83 14.67
N MET A 460 -12.75 -43.68 15.03
CA MET A 460 -14.16 -43.54 15.41
C MET A 460 -15.10 -43.82 14.22
N THR A 461 -14.76 -43.32 13.03
CA THR A 461 -15.53 -43.59 11.82
C THR A 461 -15.52 -45.08 11.48
N ALA A 462 -14.37 -45.75 11.57
CA ALA A 462 -14.26 -47.18 11.36
C ALA A 462 -15.11 -47.96 12.38
N LYS A 463 -15.05 -47.61 13.68
CA LYS A 463 -15.88 -48.22 14.73
C LYS A 463 -17.38 -48.08 14.44
N ALA A 464 -17.84 -46.89 14.07
CA ALA A 464 -19.23 -46.65 13.70
C ALA A 464 -19.68 -47.48 12.48
N PHE A 465 -18.82 -47.64 11.46
CA PHE A 465 -19.09 -48.52 10.32
C PHE A 465 -19.18 -49.99 10.74
N PHE A 466 -18.30 -50.46 11.63
CA PHE A 466 -18.35 -51.83 12.15
C PHE A 466 -19.59 -52.09 13.02
N GLU A 467 -19.99 -51.13 13.86
CA GLU A 467 -21.23 -51.21 14.65
C GLU A 467 -22.48 -51.26 13.77
N CYS A 468 -22.55 -50.43 12.72
CA CYS A 468 -23.63 -50.45 11.73
C CYS A 468 -23.65 -51.75 10.89
N ALA A 469 -22.49 -52.32 10.57
CA ALA A 469 -22.42 -53.60 9.86
C ALA A 469 -22.92 -54.76 10.75
N ASN A 470 -22.54 -54.74 12.03
CA ASN A 470 -22.97 -55.75 12.99
C ASN A 470 -24.47 -55.65 13.33
N SER A 471 -25.03 -54.45 13.46
CA SER A 471 -26.47 -54.26 13.69
C SER A 471 -27.32 -54.69 12.49
N ASN A 472 -26.86 -54.43 11.26
CA ASN A 472 -27.49 -54.92 10.03
C ASN A 472 -27.40 -56.44 9.87
N ALA A 473 -26.31 -57.08 10.34
CA ALA A 473 -26.19 -58.54 10.39
C ALA A 473 -27.17 -59.14 11.41
N PHE A 474 -27.31 -58.53 12.59
CA PHE A 474 -28.28 -58.93 13.62
C PHE A 474 -29.74 -58.80 13.14
N LEU A 475 -30.08 -57.75 12.42
CA LEU A 475 -31.44 -57.56 11.86
C LEU A 475 -31.76 -58.56 10.73
N LYS A 476 -30.76 -59.03 9.97
CA LYS A 476 -30.95 -60.07 8.95
C LYS A 476 -31.17 -61.47 9.54
N LEU A 477 -30.70 -61.73 10.75
CA LEU A 477 -30.90 -63.00 11.48
C LEU A 477 -32.29 -63.12 12.14
N HIS A 478 -33.05 -62.02 12.24
CA HIS A 478 -34.34 -61.96 12.92
C HIS A 478 -35.56 -61.75 11.99
N LYS A 479 -35.44 -61.96 10.67
CA LYS A 479 -36.62 -62.03 9.80
C LYS A 479 -37.38 -63.35 10.05
N PRO A 480 -38.61 -63.35 10.59
CA PRO A 480 -39.41 -64.55 10.68
C PRO A 480 -39.91 -64.93 9.27
N SER A 481 -39.87 -66.24 8.97
CA SER A 481 -40.31 -66.89 7.74
C SER A 481 -41.79 -66.71 7.44
#